data_AF-A0A0R8Z2C3-F1
#
_entry.id   AF-A0A0R8Z2C3-F1
#
_cell.length_a   1.000
_cell.length_b   1.000
_cell.length_c   1.000
_cell.angle_alpha   90.00
_cell.angle_beta   90.00
_cell.angle_gamma   90.00
#
_symmetry.space_group_name_H-M   'P 1'
#
loop_
_entity.id
_entity.type
_entity.pdbx_description
1 polymer ?
#
loop_
_entity_poly.entity_id
_entity_poly.type
_entity_poly.pdbx_seq_one_letter_code
_entity_poly.pdbx_strand_id
1 'polypeptide(L)'
;MYYVSGGIRAFGPGRLNYHFKWEGPSYCVDAACSSSTLSIQMAMSSLRAHECDTAVAGGTNVLTGVDMFSGLSRGSFLSPTGSCKTFDNDADGYCRGDGVGSVILKRLDDAIADGDNIQAVI
;
A
#
# COMPACT_ATOMS: atom_id res chain seq x y z
N MET A 1 -24.66 9.28 -7.40
CA MET A 1 -24.61 7.80 -7.40
C MET A 1 -23.21 7.22 -7.15
N TYR A 2 -22.11 7.98 -7.26
CA TYR A 2 -20.73 7.45 -7.11
C TYR A 2 -20.09 7.62 -5.72
N TYR A 3 -20.80 8.17 -4.75
CA TYR A 3 -20.23 8.47 -3.43
C TYR A 3 -19.68 7.21 -2.74
N VAL A 4 -20.50 6.15 -2.67
CA VAL A 4 -20.15 4.89 -2.02
C VAL A 4 -18.99 4.21 -2.74
N SER A 5 -19.11 4.03 -4.06
CA SER A 5 -18.08 3.33 -4.84
C SER A 5 -16.79 4.15 -4.99
N GLY A 6 -16.85 5.48 -4.87
CA GLY A 6 -15.70 6.38 -4.91
C GLY A 6 -14.96 6.53 -3.58
N GLY A 7 -15.64 6.34 -2.44
CA GLY A 7 -15.07 6.55 -1.10
C GLY A 7 -14.69 5.28 -0.34
N ILE A 8 -15.30 4.12 -0.64
CA ILE A 8 -15.00 2.87 0.08
C ILE A 8 -13.65 2.31 -0.37
N ARG A 9 -12.78 2.02 0.60
CA ARG A 9 -11.41 1.51 0.37
C ARG A 9 -11.34 0.19 -0.40
N ALA A 10 -12.31 -0.71 -0.20
CA ALA A 10 -12.39 -1.99 -0.91
C ALA A 10 -12.50 -1.82 -2.44
N PHE A 11 -13.01 -0.70 -2.93
CA PHE A 11 -13.06 -0.42 -4.37
C PHE A 11 -11.70 -0.07 -4.96
N GLY A 12 -10.68 0.26 -4.18
CA GLY A 12 -9.32 0.49 -4.69
C GLY A 12 -8.79 -0.71 -5.47
N PRO A 13 -8.50 -1.85 -4.82
CA PRO A 13 -8.08 -3.07 -5.49
C PRO A 13 -9.19 -3.65 -6.38
N GLY A 14 -10.46 -3.61 -5.93
CA GLY A 14 -11.58 -4.16 -6.71
C GLY A 14 -11.77 -3.49 -8.08
N ARG A 15 -11.47 -2.19 -8.21
CA ARG A 15 -11.50 -1.49 -9.51
C ARG A 15 -10.37 -1.93 -10.43
N LEU A 16 -9.20 -2.26 -9.90
CA LEU A 16 -8.11 -2.84 -10.70
C LEU A 16 -8.54 -4.19 -11.25
N ASN A 17 -9.05 -5.08 -10.40
CA ASN A 17 -9.57 -6.38 -10.83
C ASN A 17 -10.67 -6.22 -11.90
N TYR A 18 -11.65 -5.34 -11.66
CA TYR A 18 -12.72 -5.08 -12.63
C TYR A 18 -12.18 -4.57 -13.97
N HIS A 19 -11.25 -3.62 -13.95
CA HIS A 19 -10.71 -3.00 -15.16
C HIS A 19 -9.87 -3.99 -15.99
N PHE A 20 -8.98 -4.74 -15.34
CA PHE A 20 -8.11 -5.72 -16.01
C PHE A 20 -8.76 -7.11 -16.18
N LYS A 21 -10.00 -7.29 -15.71
CA LYS A 21 -10.73 -8.55 -15.70
C LYS A 21 -9.98 -9.66 -14.95
N TRP A 22 -9.36 -9.32 -13.83
CA TRP A 22 -8.70 -10.29 -12.96
C TRP A 22 -9.70 -10.95 -12.02
N GLU A 23 -9.65 -12.27 -11.96
CA GLU A 23 -10.54 -13.10 -11.14
C GLU A 23 -9.90 -13.55 -9.82
N GLY A 24 -8.63 -13.21 -9.60
CA GLY A 24 -7.90 -13.52 -8.37
C GLY A 24 -8.38 -12.74 -7.14
N PRO A 25 -7.82 -13.03 -5.95
CA PRO A 25 -8.19 -12.38 -4.70
C PRO A 25 -7.97 -10.85 -4.77
N SER A 26 -8.83 -10.10 -4.07
CA SER A 26 -8.78 -8.63 -4.00
C SER A 26 -9.03 -8.15 -2.58
N TYR A 27 -7.97 -7.69 -1.91
CA TYR A 27 -8.02 -7.25 -0.52
C TYR A 27 -7.57 -5.80 -0.36
N CYS A 28 -8.28 -5.06 0.49
CA CYS A 28 -7.80 -3.82 1.05
C CYS A 28 -7.55 -4.05 2.54
N VAL A 29 -6.34 -3.72 2.99
CA VAL A 29 -5.88 -3.99 4.36
C VAL A 29 -5.51 -2.69 5.06
N ASP A 30 -5.72 -2.64 6.36
CA ASP A 30 -5.36 -1.50 7.20
C ASP A 30 -4.62 -1.99 8.45
N ALA A 31 -3.31 -1.76 8.45
CA ALA A 31 -2.42 -1.89 9.60
C ALA A 31 -1.73 -0.54 9.87
N ALA A 32 -2.42 0.57 9.63
CA ALA A 32 -1.89 1.93 9.70
C ALA A 32 -0.63 2.11 8.84
N CYS A 33 0.48 2.53 9.44
CA CYS A 33 1.72 2.91 8.73
C CYS A 33 2.42 1.75 8.01
N SER A 34 2.09 0.49 8.34
CA SER A 34 2.68 -0.71 7.73
C SER A 34 1.75 -1.41 6.74
N SER A 35 0.62 -0.78 6.37
CA SER A 35 -0.40 -1.40 5.50
C SER A 35 0.15 -1.87 4.15
N SER A 36 1.08 -1.13 3.54
CA SER A 36 1.71 -1.52 2.27
C SER A 36 2.65 -2.72 2.42
N THR A 37 3.40 -2.81 3.53
CA THR A 37 4.23 -3.99 3.82
C THR A 37 3.35 -5.22 4.09
N LEU A 38 2.23 -5.03 4.80
CA LEU A 38 1.27 -6.10 5.04
C LEU A 38 0.63 -6.60 3.73
N SER A 39 0.30 -5.70 2.79
CA SER A 39 -0.25 -6.12 1.50
C SER A 39 0.75 -6.94 0.68
N ILE A 40 2.04 -6.59 0.72
CA ILE A 40 3.12 -7.39 0.12
C ILE A 40 3.23 -8.75 0.81
N GLN A 41 3.20 -8.80 2.14
CA GLN A 41 3.24 -10.06 2.89
C GLN A 41 2.08 -10.99 2.51
N MET A 42 0.86 -10.45 2.41
CA MET A 42 -0.31 -11.23 2.01
C MET A 42 -0.22 -11.72 0.56
N ALA A 43 0.26 -10.88 -0.36
CA ALA A 43 0.50 -11.29 -1.74
C ALA A 43 1.51 -12.44 -1.84
N MET A 44 2.61 -12.39 -1.08
CA MET A 44 3.56 -13.50 -1.00
C MET A 44 2.91 -14.78 -0.46
N SER A 45 2.05 -14.67 0.56
CA SER A 45 1.31 -15.81 1.09
C SER A 45 0.39 -16.43 0.05
N SER A 46 -0.38 -15.64 -0.69
CA SER A 46 -1.26 -16.13 -1.75
C SER A 46 -0.49 -16.76 -2.93
N LEU A 47 0.64 -16.17 -3.32
CA LEU A 47 1.53 -16.74 -4.34
C LEU A 47 2.09 -18.10 -3.89
N ARG A 48 2.57 -18.22 -2.65
CA ARG A 48 3.10 -19.47 -2.10
C ARG A 48 2.03 -20.54 -1.90
N ALA A 49 0.81 -20.13 -1.58
CA ALA A 49 -0.35 -21.01 -1.46
C ALA A 49 -0.96 -21.39 -2.83
N HIS A 50 -0.42 -20.88 -3.95
CA HIS A 50 -0.98 -21.05 -5.29
C HIS A 50 -2.45 -20.59 -5.41
N GLU A 51 -2.85 -19.59 -4.62
CA GLU A 51 -4.14 -18.91 -4.77
C GLU A 51 -4.13 -17.93 -5.96
N CYS A 52 -2.94 -17.50 -6.37
CA CYS A 52 -2.68 -16.76 -7.59
C CYS A 52 -1.26 -17.03 -8.11
N ASP A 53 -1.02 -16.71 -9.38
CA ASP A 53 0.30 -16.85 -10.03
C ASP A 53 0.99 -15.51 -10.23
N THR A 54 0.22 -14.42 -10.18
CA THR A 54 0.70 -13.04 -10.23
C THR A 54 -0.13 -12.21 -9.25
N ALA A 55 0.53 -11.33 -8.50
CA ALA A 55 -0.12 -10.47 -7.53
C ALA A 55 0.34 -9.02 -7.71
N VAL A 56 -0.61 -8.09 -7.55
CA VAL A 56 -0.30 -6.67 -7.41
C VAL A 56 -0.44 -6.30 -5.93
N ALA A 57 0.65 -5.83 -5.34
CA ALA A 57 0.67 -5.40 -3.94
C ALA A 57 1.18 -3.96 -3.84
N GLY A 58 0.75 -3.22 -2.83
CA GLY A 58 1.08 -1.80 -2.71
C GLY A 58 0.28 -1.08 -1.65
N GLY A 59 0.31 0.25 -1.73
CA GLY A 59 -0.42 1.11 -0.81
C GLY A 59 -0.63 2.51 -1.37
N THR A 60 -1.63 3.18 -0.83
CA THR A 60 -1.98 4.55 -1.17
C THR A 60 -2.20 5.35 0.11
N ASN A 61 -1.74 6.60 0.13
CA ASN A 61 -2.06 7.57 1.15
C ASN A 61 -2.26 8.93 0.48
N VAL A 62 -3.47 9.50 0.62
CA VAL A 62 -3.81 10.82 0.09
C VAL A 62 -4.48 11.64 1.20
N LEU A 63 -3.95 12.82 1.48
CA LEU A 63 -4.31 13.69 2.58
C LEU A 63 -5.33 14.75 2.12
N THR A 64 -6.62 14.43 2.21
CA THR A 64 -7.69 15.32 1.72
C THR A 64 -8.45 16.08 2.82
N GLY A 65 -8.22 15.76 4.09
CA GLY A 65 -8.97 16.33 5.22
C GLY A 65 -8.08 16.75 6.39
N VAL A 66 -8.55 17.76 7.13
CA VAL A 66 -7.82 18.36 8.26
C VAL A 66 -7.95 17.57 9.56
N ASP A 67 -8.98 16.72 9.70
CA ASP A 67 -9.32 16.06 10.97
C ASP A 67 -8.20 15.12 11.43
N MET A 68 -7.69 14.28 10.52
CA MET A 68 -6.59 13.36 10.81
C MET A 68 -5.31 14.12 11.16
N PHE A 69 -5.02 15.24 10.46
CA PHE A 69 -3.85 16.06 10.77
C PHE A 69 -3.98 16.68 12.17
N SER A 70 -5.15 17.21 12.51
CA SER A 70 -5.45 17.83 13.80
C SER A 70 -5.38 16.82 14.95
N GLY A 71 -5.94 15.62 14.75
CA GLY A 71 -5.86 14.52 15.71
C GLY A 71 -4.42 14.09 15.98
N LEU A 72 -3.62 13.88 14.93
CA LEU A 72 -2.21 13.50 15.05
C LEU A 72 -1.35 14.61 15.69
N SER A 73 -1.62 15.87 15.36
CA SER A 73 -0.96 17.03 15.98
C SER A 73 -1.23 17.10 17.48
N ARG A 74 -2.49 16.93 17.90
CA ARG A 74 -2.88 16.87 19.33
C ARG A 74 -2.28 15.69 20.07
N GLY A 75 -2.02 14.59 19.37
CA GLY A 75 -1.32 13.42 19.90
C GLY A 75 0.20 13.52 19.88
N SER A 76 0.77 14.68 19.52
CA SER A 76 2.22 14.91 19.42
C SER A 76 2.96 13.94 18.48
N PHE A 77 2.25 13.44 17.45
CA PHE A 77 2.86 12.60 16.42
C PHE A 77 3.62 13.43 15.37
N LEU A 78 3.15 14.65 15.10
CA LEU A 78 3.65 15.48 14.01
C LEU A 78 4.75 16.43 14.47
N SER A 79 5.77 16.58 13.63
CA SER A 79 6.81 17.59 13.83
C SER A 79 6.21 19.00 13.65
N PRO A 80 6.40 19.93 14.62
CA PRO A 80 6.01 21.33 14.44
C PRO A 80 6.94 22.07 13.46
N THR A 81 8.13 21.53 13.20
CA THR A 81 9.12 22.11 12.27
C THR A 81 9.00 21.57 10.85
N GLY A 82 8.04 20.66 10.62
CA GLY A 82 7.64 20.21 9.29
C GLY A 82 8.22 18.85 8.92
N SER A 83 9.53 18.73 8.72
CA SER A 83 10.15 17.54 8.11
C SER A 83 10.45 16.40 9.10
N CYS A 84 10.49 15.16 8.60
CA CYS A 84 11.03 14.03 9.34
C CYS A 84 12.56 14.19 9.49
N LYS A 85 13.04 14.31 10.73
CA LYS A 85 14.48 14.40 11.04
C LYS A 85 15.03 13.04 11.49
N THR A 86 14.96 12.05 10.60
CA THR A 86 15.34 10.68 10.93
C THR A 86 16.81 10.62 11.36
N PHE A 87 17.06 10.06 12.56
CA PHE A 87 18.39 9.94 13.18
C PHE A 87 19.05 11.26 13.64
N ASP A 88 18.33 12.38 13.61
CA ASP A 88 18.82 13.66 14.12
C ASP A 88 18.60 13.79 15.65
N ASN A 89 19.49 14.51 16.34
CA ASN A 89 19.37 14.74 17.78
C ASN A 89 18.12 15.57 18.14
N ASP A 90 17.70 16.46 17.24
CA ASP A 90 16.59 17.39 17.46
C ASP A 90 15.28 16.85 16.86
N ALA A 91 15.17 15.54 16.62
CA ALA A 91 13.96 14.90 16.10
C ALA A 91 12.75 15.09 17.03
N ASP A 92 11.65 15.62 16.48
CA ASP A 92 10.49 16.17 17.22
C ASP A 92 9.13 15.66 16.68
N GLY A 93 9.14 14.55 15.92
CA GLY A 93 7.96 13.97 15.28
C GLY A 93 8.16 13.71 13.78
N TYR A 94 7.09 13.33 13.08
CA TYR A 94 7.14 13.04 11.64
C TYR A 94 6.31 14.03 10.80
N CYS A 95 6.63 14.12 9.51
CA CYS A 95 5.84 14.82 8.49
C CYS A 95 4.90 13.85 7.78
N ARG A 96 3.62 14.20 7.63
CA ARG A 96 2.73 13.40 6.77
C ARG A 96 3.08 13.68 5.31
N GLY A 97 3.05 12.63 4.48
CA GLY A 97 3.27 12.74 3.04
C GLY A 97 2.24 11.96 2.25
N ASP A 98 1.97 12.40 1.02
CA ASP A 98 1.15 11.70 0.05
C ASP A 98 2.00 10.71 -0.75
N GLY A 99 1.39 9.59 -1.15
CA GLY A 99 2.09 8.60 -1.95
C GLY A 99 1.19 7.47 -2.44
N VAL A 100 1.46 7.02 -3.66
CA VAL A 100 0.88 5.81 -4.26
C VAL A 100 2.03 4.99 -4.80
N GLY A 101 2.05 3.70 -4.46
CA GLY A 101 3.07 2.79 -4.97
C GLY A 101 2.54 1.37 -5.04
N SER A 102 2.99 0.63 -6.06
CA SER A 102 2.69 -0.79 -6.23
C SER A 102 3.87 -1.54 -6.82
N VAL A 103 3.89 -2.85 -6.58
CA VAL A 103 4.81 -3.82 -7.14
C VAL A 103 4.00 -4.97 -7.72
N ILE A 104 4.52 -5.56 -8.80
CA ILE A 104 3.99 -6.81 -9.38
C ILE A 104 4.90 -7.94 -8.87
N LEU A 105 4.28 -8.98 -8.32
CA LEU A 105 4.97 -10.10 -7.69
C LEU A 105 4.55 -11.40 -8.37
N LYS A 106 5.53 -12.28 -8.58
CA LYS A 106 5.37 -13.65 -9.05
C LYS A 106 6.33 -14.55 -8.27
N ARG A 107 6.09 -15.86 -8.29
CA ARG A 107 7.11 -16.82 -7.85
C ARG A 107 8.29 -16.74 -8.82
N LEU A 108 9.51 -16.86 -8.31
CA LEU A 108 10.73 -16.64 -9.09
C LEU A 108 10.80 -17.57 -10.31
N ASP A 109 10.46 -18.84 -10.13
CA ASP A 109 10.48 -19.83 -11.21
C ASP A 109 9.52 -19.45 -12.35
N ASP A 110 8.33 -18.96 -12.01
CA ASP A 110 7.33 -18.51 -13.00
C ASP A 110 7.78 -17.23 -13.71
N ALA A 111 8.42 -16.30 -12.99
CA ALA A 111 8.96 -15.08 -13.58
C ALA A 111 10.10 -15.40 -14.57
N ILE A 112 10.96 -16.36 -14.24
CA ILE A 112 12.04 -16.83 -15.13
C ILE A 112 11.43 -17.55 -16.35
N ALA A 113 10.46 -18.44 -16.14
CA ALA A 113 9.81 -19.19 -17.21
C ALA A 113 9.12 -18.27 -18.23
N ASP A 114 8.48 -17.20 -17.75
CA ASP A 114 7.78 -16.23 -18.59
C ASP A 114 8.72 -15.16 -19.20
N GLY A 115 10.00 -15.15 -18.80
CA GLY A 115 10.99 -14.18 -19.30
C GLY A 115 10.78 -12.76 -18.79
N ASP A 116 10.23 -12.62 -17.58
CA ASP A 116 9.94 -11.32 -16.97
C ASP A 116 11.22 -10.54 -16.59
N ASN A 117 11.13 -9.22 -16.59
CA ASN A 117 12.20 -8.36 -16.07
C ASN A 117 12.18 -8.32 -14.54
N ILE A 118 13.07 -9.10 -13.91
CA ILE A 118 13.16 -9.20 -12.45
C ILE A 118 14.02 -8.06 -11.89
N GLN A 119 13.39 -7.13 -11.17
CA GLN A 119 14.09 -5.99 -10.54
C GLN A 119 14.75 -6.35 -9.20
N ALA A 120 14.13 -7.27 -8.44
CA ALA A 120 14.60 -7.73 -7.14
C ALA A 120 13.90 -9.05 -6.75
N VAL A 121 14.37 -9.70 -5.67
CA VAL A 121 13.78 -10.92 -5.09
C VAL A 121 13.56 -10.68 -3.59
N ILE A 122 12.44 -11.18 -3.04
CA ILE A 122 12.03 -11.05 -1.63
C ILE A 122 12.12 -12.41 -0.93
#